data_AF-A0A915D6K3-F1
#
_entry.id   AF-A0A915D6K3-F1
#
_cell.length_a   1.000
_cell.length_b   1.000
_cell.length_c   1.000
_cell.angle_alpha   90.00
_cell.angle_beta   90.00
_cell.angle_gamma   90.00
#
_symmetry.space_group_name_H-M   'P 1'
#
loop_
_entity.id
_entity.type
_entity.pdbx_description
1 polymer ?
#
loop_
_entity_poly.entity_id
_entity_poly.type
_entity_poly.pdbx_seq_one_letter_code
_entity_poly.pdbx_strand_id
1 'polypeptide(L)'
;MSGGIQCEGKLCQSLECNKPAKLRCPTCIKSALPDAFFCSQDCFKSNWGLHKLAHITTNTSDVYNPWPNYRFSESIPRPDYVSHPEGVSLEERNSKNAGHIVVNTYEEQEGVRLASKLGREVLNEAAMAIAPGVTTDEIDRVVHEACIEGTSCCTSVNEVICHGIQTFDPCGMEIFATWM
;
A
#
# COMPACT_ATOMS: atom_id res chain seq x y z
N MET A 1 -18.16 -35.10 -5.77
CA MET A 1 -17.87 -35.90 -4.57
C MET A 1 -17.58 -34.92 -3.44
N SER A 2 -18.52 -34.78 -2.50
CA SER A 2 -18.55 -33.73 -1.49
C SER A 2 -17.71 -34.15 -0.28
N GLY A 3 -16.47 -33.66 -0.18
CA GLY A 3 -15.57 -33.92 0.94
C GLY A 3 -16.00 -33.17 2.20
N GLY A 4 -16.92 -33.74 2.98
CA GLY A 4 -17.23 -33.28 4.34
C GLY A 4 -16.08 -33.65 5.27
N ILE A 5 -15.28 -32.67 5.69
CA ILE A 5 -14.12 -32.89 6.56
C ILE A 5 -14.59 -32.84 8.03
N GLN A 6 -14.34 -33.93 8.76
CA GLN A 6 -14.86 -34.24 10.10
C GLN A 6 -14.30 -33.30 11.19
N CYS A 7 -15.20 -32.77 12.04
CA CYS A 7 -14.88 -32.04 13.28
C CYS A 7 -14.88 -32.97 14.52
N GLU A 8 -14.79 -34.29 14.33
CA GLU A 8 -15.03 -35.28 15.39
C GLU A 8 -14.05 -35.12 16.57
N GLY A 9 -14.60 -34.90 17.76
CA GLY A 9 -13.86 -34.83 19.03
C GLY A 9 -13.24 -33.47 19.38
N LYS A 10 -13.45 -32.41 18.60
CA LYS A 10 -12.91 -31.06 18.91
C LYS A 10 -13.90 -30.22 19.71
N LEU A 11 -13.39 -29.43 20.66
CA LEU A 11 -14.18 -28.47 21.44
C LEU A 11 -14.16 -27.10 20.78
N CYS A 12 -15.21 -26.31 21.05
CA CYS A 12 -15.29 -24.92 20.64
C CYS A 12 -14.14 -24.11 21.26
N GLN A 13 -13.51 -23.24 20.46
CA GLN A 13 -12.39 -22.39 20.91
C GLN A 13 -12.82 -21.02 21.45
N SER A 14 -14.13 -20.76 21.59
CA SER A 14 -14.62 -19.51 22.17
C SER A 14 -14.40 -19.50 23.69
N LEU A 15 -13.97 -18.35 24.24
CA LEU A 15 -13.53 -18.17 25.65
C LEU A 15 -14.54 -18.65 26.72
N GLU A 16 -15.83 -18.72 26.38
CA GLU A 16 -16.89 -19.16 27.28
C GLU A 16 -17.75 -20.30 26.68
N CYS A 17 -17.17 -21.12 25.80
CA CYS A 17 -17.91 -22.20 25.14
C CYS A 17 -17.16 -23.52 25.16
N ASN A 18 -17.67 -24.49 25.93
CA ASN A 18 -17.12 -25.85 26.00
C ASN A 18 -17.96 -26.88 25.23
N LYS A 19 -18.76 -26.43 24.25
CA LYS A 19 -19.61 -27.31 23.44
C LYS A 19 -18.78 -28.02 22.35
N PRO A 20 -19.20 -29.21 21.89
CA PRO A 20 -18.54 -29.88 20.78
C PRO A 20 -18.61 -29.04 19.51
N ALA A 21 -17.50 -28.94 18.80
CA ALA A 21 -17.38 -28.18 17.57
C ALA A 21 -18.11 -28.90 16.41
N LYS A 22 -18.79 -28.11 15.59
CA LYS A 22 -19.51 -28.59 14.40
C LYS A 22 -19.09 -27.86 13.12
N LEU A 23 -18.40 -26.73 13.28
CA LEU A 23 -18.05 -25.82 12.19
C LEU A 23 -16.57 -25.43 12.31
N ARG A 24 -15.96 -25.15 11.16
CA ARG A 24 -14.62 -24.56 11.05
C ARG A 24 -14.71 -23.16 10.49
N CYS A 25 -13.73 -22.32 10.83
CA CYS A 25 -13.61 -21.00 10.22
C CYS A 25 -13.26 -21.12 8.72
N PRO A 26 -14.09 -20.62 7.79
CA PRO A 26 -13.80 -20.68 6.37
C PRO A 26 -12.57 -19.84 5.99
N THR A 27 -12.29 -18.76 6.73
CA THR A 27 -11.11 -17.92 6.52
C THR A 27 -9.82 -18.64 6.92
N CYS A 28 -9.80 -19.37 8.05
CA CYS A 28 -8.64 -20.21 8.41
C CYS A 28 -8.29 -21.20 7.29
N ILE A 29 -9.32 -21.86 6.75
CA ILE A 29 -9.16 -22.84 5.67
C ILE A 29 -8.61 -22.16 4.40
N LYS A 30 -9.16 -21.00 4.04
CA LYS A 30 -8.74 -20.25 2.84
C LYS A 30 -7.32 -19.68 2.96
N SER A 31 -6.95 -19.22 4.16
CA SER A 31 -5.63 -18.62 4.44
C SER A 31 -4.60 -19.63 4.93
N ALA A 32 -4.90 -20.94 4.87
CA ALA A 32 -4.03 -22.02 5.34
C ALA A 32 -3.49 -21.83 6.78
N LEU A 33 -4.29 -21.17 7.63
CA LEU A 33 -3.97 -20.94 9.04
C LEU A 33 -4.40 -22.14 9.90
N PRO A 34 -3.89 -22.27 11.14
CA PRO A 34 -4.36 -23.28 12.08
C PRO A 34 -5.90 -23.30 12.16
N ASP A 35 -6.48 -24.48 11.95
CA ASP A 35 -7.93 -24.66 11.94
C ASP A 35 -8.56 -24.21 13.26
N ALA A 36 -9.54 -23.32 13.17
CA ALA A 36 -10.33 -22.87 14.30
C ALA A 36 -11.73 -23.48 14.28
N PHE A 37 -12.19 -23.91 15.46
CA PHE A 37 -13.37 -24.75 15.63
C PHE A 37 -14.46 -24.07 16.47
N PHE A 38 -15.70 -24.13 16.00
CA PHE A 38 -16.87 -23.48 16.62
C PHE A 38 -18.05 -24.43 16.73
N CYS A 39 -18.85 -24.31 17.80
CA CYS A 39 -20.02 -25.19 18.03
C CYS A 39 -21.25 -24.83 17.18
N SER A 40 -21.40 -23.55 16.80
CA SER A 40 -22.54 -23.03 16.03
C SER A 40 -22.18 -21.71 15.33
N GLN A 41 -22.99 -21.33 14.34
CA GLN A 41 -22.81 -20.08 13.61
C GLN A 41 -22.98 -18.84 14.52
N ASP A 42 -23.86 -18.90 15.52
CA ASP A 42 -24.03 -17.82 16.49
C ASP A 42 -22.78 -17.66 17.37
N CYS A 43 -22.19 -18.77 17.81
CA CYS A 43 -20.96 -18.73 18.61
C CYS A 43 -19.78 -18.19 17.78
N PHE A 44 -19.73 -18.50 16.49
CA PHE A 44 -18.77 -17.91 15.56
C PHE A 44 -18.98 -16.40 15.42
N LYS A 45 -20.21 -15.92 15.21
CA LYS A 45 -20.52 -14.48 15.06
C LYS A 45 -20.19 -13.69 16.32
N SER A 46 -20.57 -14.18 17.49
CA SER A 46 -20.30 -13.51 18.77
C SER A 46 -18.81 -13.44 19.10
N ASN A 47 -18.03 -14.47 18.71
CA ASN A 47 -16.59 -14.52 18.99
C ASN A 47 -15.71 -14.04 17.82
N TRP A 48 -16.31 -13.63 16.69
CA TRP A 48 -15.60 -13.20 15.50
C TRP A 48 -14.67 -12.02 15.77
N GLY A 49 -15.09 -11.07 16.60
CA GLY A 49 -14.30 -9.89 16.95
C GLY A 49 -12.94 -10.22 17.57
N LEU A 50 -12.86 -11.30 18.35
CA LEU A 50 -11.64 -11.79 18.98
C LEU A 50 -10.89 -12.76 18.06
N HIS A 51 -11.60 -13.69 17.42
CA HIS A 51 -10.99 -14.68 16.54
C HIS A 51 -10.32 -14.05 15.31
N LYS A 52 -10.89 -12.98 14.74
CA LYS A 52 -10.29 -12.29 13.58
C LYS A 52 -8.91 -11.70 13.86
N LEU A 53 -8.57 -11.42 15.12
CA LEU A 53 -7.24 -10.96 15.51
C LEU A 53 -6.19 -12.06 15.31
N ALA A 54 -6.56 -13.33 15.43
CA ALA A 54 -5.66 -14.45 15.14
C ALA A 54 -5.28 -14.52 13.65
N HIS A 55 -6.12 -13.98 12.75
CA HIS A 55 -5.77 -13.84 11.34
C HIS A 55 -4.78 -12.70 11.08
N ILE A 56 -4.68 -11.73 12.00
CA ILE A 56 -3.72 -10.63 11.91
C ILE A 56 -2.35 -11.10 12.42
N THR A 57 -2.32 -11.89 13.52
CA THR A 57 -1.07 -12.29 14.20
C THR A 57 -0.34 -13.46 13.55
N THR A 58 -0.99 -14.26 12.71
CA THR A 58 -0.41 -15.47 12.09
C THR A 58 -0.09 -15.32 10.60
N ASN A 59 -0.35 -14.15 10.01
CA ASN A 59 0.39 -13.70 8.83
C ASN A 59 1.82 -13.40 9.30
N THR A 60 2.63 -14.43 9.31
CA THR A 60 4.06 -14.39 9.61
C THR A 60 4.71 -13.25 8.85
N SER A 61 5.33 -12.29 9.53
CA SER A 61 6.43 -11.47 9.01
C SER A 61 6.22 -10.74 7.67
N ASP A 62 5.00 -10.68 7.14
CA ASP A 62 4.66 -9.87 5.99
C ASP A 62 4.58 -8.44 6.50
N VAL A 63 5.72 -7.76 6.47
CA VAL A 63 5.76 -6.30 6.47
C VAL A 63 4.70 -5.88 5.47
N TYR A 64 3.61 -5.29 5.95
CA TYR A 64 2.51 -4.83 5.10
C TYR A 64 3.13 -3.96 4.01
N ASN A 65 3.23 -4.51 2.81
CA ASN A 65 3.72 -3.80 1.64
C ASN A 65 2.51 -3.44 0.79
N PRO A 66 2.03 -2.19 0.85
CA PRO A 66 0.90 -1.75 0.03
C PRO A 66 1.22 -1.77 -1.47
N TRP A 67 2.49 -1.84 -1.85
CA TRP A 67 2.96 -1.88 -3.24
C TRP A 67 3.80 -3.14 -3.51
N PRO A 68 3.19 -4.35 -3.47
CA PRO A 68 3.91 -5.62 -3.58
C PRO A 68 4.58 -5.83 -4.95
N ASN A 69 4.13 -5.10 -5.97
CA ASN A 69 4.64 -5.20 -7.33
C ASN A 69 5.73 -4.16 -7.65
N TYR A 70 6.01 -3.22 -6.74
CA TYR A 70 7.03 -2.20 -6.92
C TYR A 70 8.37 -2.69 -6.40
N ARG A 71 9.41 -2.50 -7.20
CA ARG A 71 10.80 -2.77 -6.81
C ARG A 71 11.50 -1.45 -6.53
N PHE A 72 12.34 -1.42 -5.51
CA PHE A 72 13.04 -0.22 -5.07
C PHE A 72 14.54 -0.47 -5.08
N SER A 73 15.30 0.42 -5.70
CA SER A 73 16.75 0.31 -5.73
C SER A 73 17.31 0.66 -4.35
N GLU A 74 18.19 -0.18 -3.82
CA GLU A 74 18.93 0.12 -2.59
C GLU A 74 20.07 1.12 -2.82
N SER A 75 20.46 1.34 -4.08
CA SER A 75 21.63 2.15 -4.44
C SER A 75 21.32 3.65 -4.57
N ILE A 76 20.04 4.03 -4.65
CA ILE A 76 19.62 5.43 -4.81
C ILE A 76 19.55 6.10 -3.43
N PRO A 77 20.17 7.28 -3.24
CA PRO A 77 20.02 8.06 -2.01
C PRO A 77 18.56 8.35 -1.71
N ARG A 78 18.12 8.06 -0.48
CA ARG A 78 16.72 8.22 -0.06
C ARG A 78 16.57 9.42 0.87
N PRO A 79 15.49 10.21 0.72
CA PRO A 79 15.14 11.23 1.71
C PRO A 79 14.91 10.65 3.11
N ASP A 80 15.04 11.48 4.13
CA ASP A 80 14.94 11.08 5.54
C ASP A 80 13.59 10.42 5.88
N TYR A 81 12.50 10.95 5.30
CA TYR A 81 11.14 10.46 5.53
C TYR A 81 10.91 9.01 5.09
N VAL A 82 11.68 8.47 4.15
CA VAL A 82 11.51 7.09 3.65
C VAL A 82 11.84 6.07 4.74
N SER A 83 12.81 6.39 5.59
CA SER A 83 13.25 5.53 6.70
C SER A 83 12.48 5.76 8.00
N HIS A 84 11.72 6.87 8.09
CA HIS A 84 10.96 7.22 9.27
C HIS A 84 9.68 6.36 9.37
N PRO A 85 9.37 5.72 10.52
CA PRO A 85 8.21 4.82 10.65
C PRO A 85 6.86 5.44 10.28
N GLU A 86 6.71 6.75 10.51
CA GLU A 86 5.50 7.52 10.17
C GLU A 86 5.61 8.33 8.86
N GLY A 87 6.67 8.16 8.06
CA GLY A 87 6.85 8.91 6.81
C GLY A 87 7.11 10.40 7.01
N VAL A 88 7.78 10.78 8.10
CA VAL A 88 7.99 12.17 8.50
C VAL A 88 9.40 12.63 8.15
N SER A 89 9.52 13.80 7.52
CA SER A 89 10.80 14.51 7.40
C SER A 89 11.08 15.36 8.65
N LEU A 90 12.18 15.05 9.34
CA LEU A 90 12.63 15.83 10.51
C LEU A 90 13.29 17.14 10.04
N GLU A 91 13.98 17.12 8.91
CA GLU A 91 14.61 18.29 8.30
C GLU A 91 13.55 19.34 7.92
N GLU A 92 12.43 18.92 7.32
CA GLU A 92 11.30 19.80 7.01
C GLU A 92 10.65 20.35 8.29
N ARG A 93 10.43 19.51 9.31
CA ARG A 93 9.86 19.96 10.60
C ARG A 93 10.71 21.02 11.28
N ASN A 94 12.03 20.87 11.23
CA ASN A 94 12.95 21.83 11.83
C ASN A 94 13.02 23.15 11.05
N SER A 95 12.85 23.11 9.71
CA SER A 95 12.90 24.30 8.86
C SER A 95 11.58 25.07 8.78
N LYS A 96 10.43 24.45 9.09
CA LYS A 96 9.08 25.07 9.02
C LYS A 96 8.94 26.42 9.73
N ASN A 97 9.67 26.63 10.83
CA ASN A 97 9.60 27.87 11.62
C ASN A 97 10.84 28.77 11.45
N ALA A 98 11.71 28.47 10.50
CA ALA A 98 12.99 29.17 10.36
C ALA A 98 12.84 30.63 9.90
N GLY A 99 11.68 31.01 9.34
CA GLY A 99 11.32 32.38 8.98
C GLY A 99 12.22 33.04 7.92
N HIS A 100 13.16 32.31 7.33
CA HIS A 100 14.09 32.78 6.33
C HIS A 100 14.10 31.83 5.13
N ILE A 101 14.26 32.40 3.93
CA ILE A 101 14.35 31.65 2.68
C ILE A 101 15.82 31.31 2.46
N VAL A 102 16.12 30.02 2.26
CA VAL A 102 17.48 29.56 1.95
C VAL A 102 17.89 30.09 0.58
N VAL A 103 19.09 30.68 0.50
CA VAL A 103 19.69 31.11 -0.76
C VAL A 103 20.70 30.05 -1.18
N ASN A 104 20.33 29.27 -2.19
CA ASN A 104 21.14 28.15 -2.66
C ASN A 104 22.48 28.62 -3.24
N THR A 105 23.54 27.88 -2.94
CA THR A 105 24.84 27.97 -3.58
C THR A 105 24.78 27.58 -5.06
N TYR A 106 25.83 27.86 -5.83
CA TYR A 106 25.87 27.52 -7.25
C TYR A 106 25.74 26.01 -7.49
N GLU A 107 26.40 25.19 -6.67
CA GLU A 107 26.34 23.72 -6.75
C GLU A 107 24.92 23.20 -6.48
N GLU A 108 24.26 23.69 -5.43
CA GLU A 108 22.87 23.33 -5.11
C GLU A 108 21.91 23.74 -6.22
N GLN A 109 22.12 24.91 -6.83
CA GLN A 109 21.32 25.34 -7.97
C GLN A 109 21.47 24.43 -9.18
N GLU A 110 22.69 23.96 -9.49
CA GLU A 110 22.92 22.98 -10.56
C GLU A 110 22.24 21.64 -10.25
N GLY A 111 22.27 21.20 -8.98
CA GLY A 111 21.53 20.03 -8.52
C GLY A 111 20.02 20.16 -8.78
N VAL A 112 19.41 21.30 -8.42
CA VAL A 112 17.99 21.57 -8.66
C VAL A 112 17.68 21.62 -10.17
N ARG A 113 18.54 22.23 -10.99
CA ARG A 113 18.37 22.27 -12.45
C ARG A 113 18.40 20.87 -13.07
N LEU A 114 19.35 20.03 -12.64
CA LEU A 114 19.44 18.65 -13.10
C LEU A 114 18.20 17.85 -12.70
N ALA A 115 17.79 17.90 -11.43
CA ALA A 115 16.59 17.23 -10.94
C ALA A 115 15.34 17.68 -11.70
N SER A 116 15.18 18.98 -11.95
CA SER A 116 14.05 19.54 -12.71
C SER A 116 14.03 19.05 -14.16
N LYS A 117 15.19 18.92 -14.80
CA LYS A 117 15.30 18.39 -16.15
C LYS A 117 14.88 16.92 -16.22
N LEU A 118 15.37 16.10 -15.29
CA LEU A 118 14.99 14.69 -15.19
C LEU A 118 13.50 14.52 -14.89
N GLY A 119 12.95 15.34 -13.98
CA GLY A 119 11.51 15.34 -13.69
C GLY A 119 10.66 15.65 -14.93
N ARG A 120 11.15 16.51 -15.84
CA ARG A 120 10.48 16.74 -17.12
C ARG A 120 10.55 15.54 -18.06
N GLU A 121 11.67 14.84 -18.11
CA GLU A 121 11.82 13.64 -18.95
C GLU A 121 10.84 12.55 -18.48
N VAL A 122 10.75 12.30 -17.17
CA VAL A 122 9.78 11.37 -16.57
C VAL A 122 8.33 11.78 -16.84
N LEU A 123 8.01 13.07 -16.74
CA LEU A 123 6.66 13.57 -17.06
C LEU A 123 6.29 13.34 -18.53
N ASN A 124 7.25 13.42 -19.44
CA ASN A 124 7.00 13.14 -20.86
C ASN A 124 6.70 11.64 -21.07
N GLU A 125 7.39 10.73 -20.37
CA GLU A 125 7.10 9.29 -20.40
C GLU A 125 5.68 9.00 -19.89
N ALA A 126 5.30 9.61 -18.76
CA ALA A 126 3.94 9.51 -18.24
C ALA A 126 2.89 10.00 -19.26
N ALA A 127 3.15 11.14 -19.90
CA ALA A 127 2.25 11.71 -20.89
C ALA A 127 2.06 10.80 -22.12
N MET A 128 3.10 10.07 -22.53
CA MET A 128 3.01 9.10 -23.62
C MET A 128 2.20 7.84 -23.26
N ALA A 129 2.12 7.50 -21.97
CA ALA A 129 1.33 6.37 -21.49
C ALA A 129 -0.18 6.67 -21.39
N ILE A 130 -0.59 7.95 -21.42
CA ILE A 130 -2.00 8.32 -21.27
C ILE A 130 -2.81 7.92 -22.50
N ALA A 131 -3.76 7.01 -22.30
CA ALA A 131 -4.74 6.63 -23.30
C ALA A 131 -6.06 6.19 -22.64
N PRO A 132 -7.20 6.24 -23.36
CA PRO A 132 -8.47 5.75 -22.83
C PRO A 132 -8.37 4.27 -22.42
N GLY A 133 -8.85 3.95 -21.22
CA GLY A 133 -8.80 2.58 -20.68
C GLY A 133 -7.51 2.22 -19.95
N VAL A 134 -6.47 3.06 -19.99
CA VAL A 134 -5.29 2.94 -19.13
C VAL A 134 -5.68 3.33 -17.70
N THR A 135 -5.19 2.61 -16.71
CA THR A 135 -5.41 2.88 -15.29
C THR A 135 -4.36 3.83 -14.74
N THR A 136 -4.70 4.54 -13.66
CA THR A 136 -3.71 5.39 -12.97
C THR A 136 -2.54 4.60 -12.36
N ASP A 137 -2.77 3.34 -11.97
CA ASP A 137 -1.71 2.42 -11.50
C ASP A 137 -0.71 2.07 -12.62
N GLU A 138 -1.19 1.89 -13.86
CA GLU A 138 -0.30 1.66 -15.00
C GLU A 138 0.56 2.88 -15.33
N ILE A 139 0.02 4.09 -15.19
CA ILE A 139 0.78 5.34 -15.36
C ILE A 139 1.82 5.47 -14.26
N ASP A 140 1.46 5.18 -13.02
CA ASP A 140 2.39 5.21 -11.89
C ASP A 140 3.54 4.23 -12.06
N ARG A 141 3.25 3.02 -12.57
CA ARG A 141 4.28 2.04 -12.92
C ARG A 141 5.26 2.58 -13.96
N VAL A 142 4.78 3.24 -15.01
CA VAL A 142 5.66 3.87 -16.03
C VAL A 142 6.53 4.95 -15.40
N VAL A 143 5.96 5.81 -14.55
CA VAL A 143 6.71 6.85 -13.85
C VAL A 143 7.78 6.25 -12.94
N HIS A 144 7.42 5.25 -12.14
CA HIS A 144 8.31 4.58 -11.21
C HIS A 144 9.48 3.91 -11.93
N GLU A 145 9.21 3.23 -13.04
CA GLU A 145 10.22 2.62 -13.91
C GLU A 145 11.15 3.68 -14.53
N ALA A 146 10.60 4.82 -15.00
CA ALA A 146 11.37 5.93 -15.58
C ALA A 146 12.23 6.68 -14.54
N CYS A 147 11.81 6.72 -13.28
CA CYS A 147 12.59 7.22 -12.16
C CYS A 147 13.72 6.26 -11.72
N ILE A 148 13.79 5.04 -12.29
CA ILE A 148 14.79 4.01 -12.00
C ILE A 148 14.61 3.41 -10.57
N GLU A 149 13.36 3.28 -10.09
CA GLU A 149 12.98 2.68 -8.79
C GLU A 149 13.14 3.57 -7.52
N GLY A 150 12.56 4.77 -7.53
CA GLY A 150 12.67 5.70 -6.39
C GLY A 150 11.43 6.49 -6.00
N THR A 151 10.46 6.72 -6.90
CA THR A 151 9.29 7.55 -6.59
C THR A 151 8.08 7.17 -7.43
N SER A 152 6.92 7.11 -6.77
CA SER A 152 5.60 7.12 -7.41
C SER A 152 5.14 8.55 -7.66
N CYS A 153 4.01 8.72 -8.35
CA CYS A 153 3.43 10.02 -8.69
C CYS A 153 2.07 10.25 -8.03
N CYS A 154 1.42 11.35 -8.39
CA CYS A 154 -0.01 11.58 -8.11
C CYS A 154 -0.75 11.73 -9.43
N THR A 155 -1.95 11.13 -9.52
CA THR A 155 -2.80 11.16 -10.70
C THR A 155 -4.15 11.74 -10.34
N SER A 156 -4.45 12.94 -10.84
CA SER A 156 -5.68 13.66 -10.51
C SER A 156 -6.60 13.68 -11.73
N VAL A 157 -7.75 13.01 -11.62
CA VAL A 157 -8.73 12.81 -12.69
C VAL A 157 -9.96 13.68 -12.40
N ASN A 158 -10.47 14.39 -13.40
CA ASN A 158 -11.70 15.19 -13.33
C ASN A 158 -11.72 16.20 -12.15
N GLU A 159 -12.58 15.99 -11.15
CA GLU A 159 -12.79 16.89 -10.01
C GLU A 159 -11.69 16.82 -8.93
N VAL A 160 -10.77 15.85 -9.04
CA VAL A 160 -9.65 15.73 -8.11
C VAL A 160 -8.68 16.88 -8.36
N ILE A 161 -8.53 17.78 -7.38
CA ILE A 161 -7.70 18.99 -7.50
C ILE A 161 -6.21 18.64 -7.51
N CYS A 162 -5.77 17.83 -6.54
CA CYS A 162 -4.39 17.37 -6.40
C CYS A 162 -4.32 16.13 -5.50
N HIS A 163 -3.14 15.49 -5.47
CA HIS A 163 -2.85 14.32 -4.61
C HIS A 163 -3.78 13.12 -4.81
N GLY A 164 -4.29 12.94 -6.04
CA GLY A 164 -5.04 11.72 -6.38
C GLY A 164 -4.15 10.48 -6.26
N ILE A 165 -4.67 9.48 -5.55
CA ILE A 165 -4.01 8.18 -5.33
C ILE A 165 -4.35 7.25 -6.49
N GLN A 166 -3.39 6.41 -6.87
CA GLN A 166 -3.56 5.42 -7.92
C GLN A 166 -4.64 4.42 -7.56
N THR A 167 -5.56 4.17 -8.49
CA THR A 167 -6.52 3.07 -8.43
C THR A 167 -6.47 2.24 -9.71
N PHE A 168 -6.99 1.01 -9.62
CA PHE A 168 -7.13 0.09 -10.75
C PHE A 168 -8.32 0.41 -11.65
N ASP A 169 -9.06 1.50 -11.37
CA ASP A 169 -10.21 1.88 -12.18
C ASP A 169 -9.72 2.45 -13.53
N PRO A 170 -10.28 1.99 -14.68
CA PRO A 170 -9.88 2.48 -15.99
C PRO A 170 -10.19 3.98 -16.12
N CYS A 171 -9.23 4.77 -16.60
CA CYS A 171 -9.46 6.20 -16.77
C CYS A 171 -10.43 6.47 -17.93
N GLY A 172 -11.50 7.19 -17.60
CA GLY A 172 -12.63 7.52 -18.48
C GLY A 172 -12.47 8.81 -19.29
N MET A 173 -11.24 9.24 -19.60
CA MET A 173 -10.81 10.52 -20.22
C MET A 173 -10.44 11.63 -19.21
N GLU A 174 -9.42 12.41 -19.60
CA GLU A 174 -8.77 13.54 -18.89
C GLU A 174 -8.02 13.21 -17.58
N ILE A 175 -6.72 12.92 -17.72
CA ILE A 175 -5.80 12.70 -16.59
C ILE A 175 -4.81 13.87 -16.55
N PHE A 176 -4.69 14.52 -15.39
CA PHE A 176 -3.57 15.40 -15.08
C PHE A 176 -2.64 14.67 -14.11
N ALA A 177 -1.49 14.25 -14.61
CA ALA A 177 -0.39 13.79 -13.77
C ALA A 177 0.37 15.03 -13.28
N THR A 178 0.35 15.28 -11.98
CA THR A 178 1.00 16.44 -11.36
C THR A 178 2.01 15.93 -10.33
N TRP A 179 3.25 16.40 -10.41
CA TRP A 179 4.35 15.98 -9.52
C TRP A 179 4.38 16.80 -8.23
N MET A 180 4.97 16.24 -7.16
CA MET A 180 5.29 16.91 -5.89
C MET A 180 6.79 17.22 -5.84
#